data_AF-A0A3D2JZ32-F1
#
_entry.id   AF-A0A3D2JZ32-F1
#
_cell.length_a   1.000
_cell.length_b   1.000
_cell.length_c   1.000
_cell.angle_alpha   90.00
_cell.angle_beta   90.00
_cell.angle_gamma   90.00
#
_symmetry.space_group_name_H-M   'P 1'
#
loop_
_entity.id
_entity.type
_entity.pdbx_description
1 polymer ?
#
loop_
_entity_poly.entity_id
_entity_poly.type
_entity_poly.pdbx_seq_one_letter_code
_entity_poly.pdbx_strand_id
1 'polypeptide(L)' 'GVTKLNIKPQVDKYTFPTGNSLYMLAEGRLVNLGCATGHPSFVMSNSFANQTLAQIDLWKNKDSYKAGEV' A
#
# COMPACT_ATOMS: atom_id res chain seq x y z
N GLY A 1 28.91 -12.96 0.86
CA GLY A 1 27.45 -12.80 0.98
C GLY A 1 27.05 -11.38 0.61
N VAL A 2 25.75 -11.07 0.56
CA VAL A 2 25.25 -9.69 0.38
C VAL A 2 25.23 -8.98 1.73
N THR A 3 25.74 -7.76 1.80
CA THR A 3 25.76 -6.96 3.04
C THR A 3 24.61 -5.94 3.03
N LYS A 4 23.76 -5.97 4.06
CA LYS A 4 22.67 -5.00 4.26
C LYS A 4 23.14 -3.85 5.16
N LEU A 5 22.88 -2.62 4.75
CA LEU A 5 22.99 -1.41 5.55
C LEU A 5 21.62 -0.73 5.61
N ASN A 6 21.07 -0.54 6.82
CA ASN A 6 19.89 0.31 6.98
C ASN A 6 20.34 1.78 6.98
N ILE A 7 19.87 2.56 6.01
CA ILE A 7 20.25 3.97 5.88
C ILE A 7 19.36 4.83 6.78
N LYS A 8 18.05 4.56 6.73
CA LYS A 8 17.00 5.17 7.55
C LYS A 8 15.76 4.26 7.49
N PRO A 9 14.69 4.56 8.24
CA PRO A 9 13.44 3.84 8.09
C PRO A 9 13.00 3.76 6.62
N GLN A 10 12.65 2.54 6.18
CA GLN A 10 12.18 2.20 4.83
C GLN A 10 13.19 2.45 3.69
N VAL A 11 14.48 2.64 3.99
CA VAL A 11 15.55 2.72 2.98
C VAL A 11 16.74 1.86 3.40
N ASP A 12 16.94 0.78 2.65
CA ASP A 12 18.05 -0.15 2.84
C ASP A 12 19.00 -0.15 1.63
N LYS A 13 20.29 -0.34 1.87
CA LYS A 13 21.29 -0.59 0.83
C LYS A 13 21.79 -2.02 0.95
N TYR A 14 21.78 -2.74 -0.16
CA TYR A 14 22.33 -4.08 -0.30
C TYR A 14 23.57 -4.01 -1.20
N THR A 15 24.73 -4.33 -0.65
CA THR A 15 25.99 -4.38 -1.39
C THR A 15 26.33 -5.83 -1.75
N PHE A 16 26.51 -6.10 -3.04
CA PHE A 16 26.88 -7.42 -3.54
C PHE A 16 28.40 -7.64 -3.47
N PRO A 17 28.88 -8.89 -3.47
CA PRO A 17 30.32 -9.20 -3.46
C PRO A 17 31.10 -8.56 -4.63
N THR A 18 30.44 -8.33 -5.76
CA THR A 18 30.96 -7.68 -6.97
C THR A 18 31.08 -6.15 -6.84
N GLY A 19 30.70 -5.57 -5.70
CA GLY A 19 30.85 -4.15 -5.40
C GLY A 19 29.67 -3.26 -5.80
N ASN A 20 28.82 -3.70 -6.72
CA ASN A 20 27.56 -3.01 -7.04
C ASN A 20 26.58 -3.04 -5.85
N SER A 21 25.70 -2.04 -5.79
CA SER A 21 24.74 -1.89 -4.70
C SER A 21 23.32 -1.64 -5.22
N LEU A 22 22.33 -2.17 -4.50
CA LEU A 22 20.91 -1.90 -4.72
C LEU A 22 20.33 -1.14 -3.53
N TYR A 23 19.52 -0.11 -3.81
CA TYR A 23 18.75 0.60 -2.79
C TYR A 23 17.32 0.08 -2.79
N MET A 24 16.92 -0.54 -1.69
CA MET A 24 15.58 -1.08 -1.49
C MET A 24 14.75 -0.09 -0.70
N LEU A 25 13.60 0.29 -1.26
CA LEU A 25 12.62 1.15 -0.60
C LEU A 25 11.49 0.30 -0.03
N ALA A 26 11.02 0.67 1.17
CA ALA A 26 9.92 0.01 1.88
C ALA A 26 10.05 -1.52 2.02
N GLU A 27 11.28 -2.06 1.96
CA GLU A 27 11.55 -3.51 1.89
C GLU A 27 10.77 -4.24 0.77
N GLY A 28 10.49 -3.55 -0.35
CA GLY A 28 9.70 -4.08 -1.46
C GLY A 28 8.18 -3.96 -1.29
N ARG A 29 7.70 -3.35 -0.20
CA ARG A 29 6.28 -3.00 -0.03
C ARG A 29 5.93 -1.71 -0.78
N LEU A 30 4.67 -1.29 -0.67
CA LEU A 30 4.15 -0.10 -1.34
C LEU A 30 4.92 1.16 -0.92
N VAL A 31 5.78 1.66 -1.82
CA VAL A 31 6.69 2.79 -1.56
C VAL A 31 5.95 4.09 -1.29
N ASN A 32 4.81 4.32 -1.94
CA ASN A 32 4.01 5.54 -1.73
C ASN A 32 3.44 5.62 -0.31
N LEU A 33 3.08 4.48 0.29
CA LEU A 33 2.59 4.41 1.67
C LEU A 33 3.72 4.24 2.69
N GLY A 34 4.81 3.55 2.33
CA GLY A 34 5.92 3.25 3.23
C GLY A 34 6.96 4.36 3.33
N CYS A 35 7.20 5.10 2.24
CA CYS A 35 8.21 6.16 2.18
C CYS A 35 7.60 7.57 2.04
N ALA A 36 6.28 7.67 1.92
CA ALA A 36 5.53 8.92 1.85
C ALA A 36 4.16 8.74 2.52
N THR A 37 3.15 9.51 2.10
CA THR A 37 1.81 9.54 2.74
C THR A 37 0.70 8.96 1.85
N GLY A 38 1.03 8.27 0.77
CA GLY A 38 0.07 7.70 -0.16
C GLY A 38 -0.56 8.72 -1.11
N HIS A 39 -1.81 8.46 -1.49
CA HIS A 39 -2.54 9.34 -2.41
C HIS A 39 -3.10 10.58 -1.67
N PRO A 40 -3.15 11.76 -2.32
CA PRO A 40 -3.76 12.96 -1.75
C PRO A 40 -5.23 12.76 -1.35
N SER A 41 -5.69 13.57 -0.38
CA SER A 41 -7.06 13.47 0.15
C SER A 41 -8.15 13.61 -0.93
N PHE A 42 -7.94 14.44 -1.94
CA PHE A 42 -8.92 14.65 -3.01
C PHE A 42 -9.21 13.37 -3.82
N VAL A 43 -8.18 12.62 -4.20
CA VAL A 43 -8.38 11.36 -4.93
C VAL A 43 -8.91 10.26 -4.00
N MET A 44 -8.47 10.23 -2.74
CA MET A 44 -9.02 9.30 -1.74
C MET A 44 -10.49 9.56 -1.42
N SER A 45 -10.95 10.82 -1.51
CA SER A 45 -12.36 11.19 -1.31
C SER A 45 -13.29 10.43 -2.26
N ASN A 46 -12.91 10.27 -3.52
CA ASN A 46 -13.69 9.49 -4.49
C ASN A 46 -13.80 8.01 -4.07
N SER A 47 -12.69 7.41 -3.64
CA SER A 47 -12.66 6.02 -3.18
C SER A 47 -13.50 5.82 -1.93
N PHE A 48 -13.37 6.72 -0.95
CA PHE A 48 -14.12 6.64 0.31
C PHE A 48 -15.60 6.97 0.14
N ALA A 49 -15.98 7.85 -0.80
CA ALA A 49 -17.37 8.09 -1.15
C ALA A 49 -18.02 6.81 -1.70
N ASN A 50 -17.36 6.12 -2.63
CA ASN A 50 -17.86 4.85 -3.16
C ASN A 50 -17.94 3.77 -2.07
N GLN A 51 -16.92 3.65 -1.20
CA GLN A 51 -16.98 2.70 -0.08
C GLN A 51 -18.14 3.02 0.87
N THR A 52 -18.38 4.29 1.18
CA THR A 52 -19.50 4.71 2.05
C THR A 52 -20.85 4.38 1.41
N LEU A 53 -21.04 4.69 0.13
CA LEU A 53 -22.27 4.35 -0.60
C LEU A 53 -22.50 2.85 -0.64
N ALA A 54 -21.46 2.06 -0.93
CA ALA A 54 -21.53 0.61 -0.92
C ALA A 54 -21.92 0.06 0.46
N GLN A 55 -21.34 0.59 1.54
CA GLN A 55 -21.69 0.19 2.91
C GLN A 55 -23.14 0.54 3.27
N ILE A 56 -23.62 1.73 2.89
CA ILE A 56 -25.02 2.13 3.10
C ILE A 56 -25.97 1.18 2.37
N ASP A 57 -25.66 0.84 1.12
CA ASP A 57 -26.49 -0.03 0.30
C ASP A 57 -26.52 -1.47 0.83
N LEU A 58 -25.34 -2.04 1.12
CA LEU A 58 -25.21 -3.37 1.71
C LEU A 58 -25.93 -3.48 3.06
N TRP A 59 -25.88 -2.44 3.89
CA TRP A 59 -26.59 -2.43 5.16
C TRP A 59 -28.11 -2.41 4.98
N LYS A 60 -28.61 -1.56 4.06
CA LYS A 60 -30.06 -1.43 3.78
C LYS A 60 -30.64 -2.68 3.13
N ASN A 61 -29.86 -3.34 2.27
CA ASN A 61 -30.28 -4.49 1.45
C ASN A 61 -29.62 -5.81 1.90
N LYS A 62 -29.20 -5.89 3.16
CA LYS A 62 -28.42 -7.02 3.70
C LYS A 62 -29.07 -8.40 3.52
N ASP A 63 -30.39 -8.47 3.46
CA ASP A 63 -31.16 -9.71 3.31
C ASP A 63 -31.47 -10.03 1.84
N SER A 64 -31.24 -9.06 0.95
CA SER A 64 -31.48 -9.17 -0.50
C SER A 64 -30.24 -9.63 -1.26
N TYR A 65 -29.05 -9.23 -0.80
CA TYR A 65 -27.79 -9.63 -1.44
C TYR A 65 -27.29 -10.98 -0.94
N LYS A 66 -26.86 -11.83 -1.88
CA LYS A 66 -26.18 -13.09 -1.55
C LYS A 66 -24.67 -12.87 -1.48
N ALA A 67 -24.03 -13.51 -0.51
CA ALA A 67 -22.58 -13.41 -0.34
C ALA A 67 -21.84 -13.92 -1.60
N GLY A 68 -20.92 -13.10 -2.11
CA GLY A 68 -20.10 -13.45 -3.28
C GLY A 68 -20.77 -13.20 -4.63
N GLU A 69 -22.03 -12.76 -4.66
CA GLU A 69 -22.70 -12.29 -5.86
C GLU A 69 -22.66 -10.75 -5.86
N VAL A 70 -22.00 -10.17 -6.87
CA VAL A 70 -21.96 -8.73 -7.15
C VAL A 70 -22.87 -8.42 -8.32
#